data_AF-A0AAD7UH77-F1
#
_entry.id   AF-A0AAD7UH77-F1
#
_cell.length_a   1.000
_cell.length_b   1.000
_cell.length_c   1.000
_cell.angle_alpha   90.00
_cell.angle_beta   90.00
_cell.angle_gamma   90.00
#
_symmetry.space_group_name_H-M   'P 1'
#
loop_
_entity.id
_entity.type
_entity.pdbx_description
1 polymer ?
#
loop_
_entity_poly.entity_id
_entity_poly.type
_entity_poly.pdbx_seq_one_letter_code
_entity_poly.pdbx_strand_id
1 'polypeptide(L)'
;MLAARTLARQAPRLSRQISINSYLAKVGLDDWKRQLPLGIVLAIPLIQNEVLILSEETQLVGCFCLFCGTAYQLGADSVSDMLAAKSKSITEQHNAVEDQAIAGVREMVEAHEKRVEMLTVLKTVGEAQAQAMADLKVAKAMEFKHTTRDSIVKMLDTLVAKEDQARAAMTAKIIAEAAANVTSKFADPDVKSQALTESISILQTGGSPQLVSSMFKDYFKSRAENAAAMKGTDVPLPPEAQAEIADELKALAKRDGREPTFSIPASVTI
;
A
#
# COMPACT_ATOMS: atom_id res chain seq x y z
N MET A 1 25.59 -17.79 28.65
CA MET A 1 26.49 -18.55 29.55
C MET A 1 26.83 -19.94 28.97
N LEU A 2 27.48 -20.02 27.81
CA LEU A 2 27.86 -21.31 27.21
C LEU A 2 29.20 -21.29 26.44
N ALA A 3 29.91 -20.15 26.42
CA ALA A 3 31.19 -20.02 25.70
C ALA A 3 32.43 -20.07 26.60
N ALA A 4 32.28 -20.13 27.93
CA ALA A 4 33.41 -20.11 28.87
C ALA A 4 33.88 -21.50 29.34
N ARG A 5 33.25 -22.59 28.87
CA ARG A 5 33.52 -23.96 29.34
C ARG A 5 34.34 -24.83 28.38
N THR A 6 34.72 -24.31 27.21
CA THR A 6 35.48 -25.07 26.19
C THR A 6 36.97 -24.78 26.18
N LEU A 7 37.47 -23.78 26.91
CA LEU A 7 38.91 -23.44 26.97
C LEU A 7 39.71 -24.22 28.05
N ALA A 8 39.06 -25.11 28.81
CA ALA A 8 39.67 -25.78 29.97
C ALA A 8 39.86 -27.31 29.81
N ARG A 9 39.87 -27.86 28.58
CA ARG A 9 40.24 -29.26 28.34
C ARG A 9 41.49 -29.36 27.49
N GLN A 10 42.61 -29.56 28.20
CA GLN A 10 43.69 -30.48 27.88
C GLN A 10 44.12 -30.63 26.40
N ALA A 11 45.32 -30.14 26.11
CA ALA A 11 46.42 -31.06 25.81
C ALA A 11 47.76 -30.43 26.21
N PRO A 12 48.55 -31.07 27.09
CA PRO A 12 49.91 -30.63 27.38
C PRO A 12 50.72 -30.71 26.08
N ARG A 13 51.32 -29.60 25.66
CA ARG A 13 52.31 -29.63 24.58
C ARG A 13 53.42 -30.59 25.03
N LEU A 14 53.51 -31.73 24.33
CA LEU A 14 54.61 -32.68 24.42
C LEU A 14 55.91 -31.97 24.05
N SER A 15 56.52 -31.25 24.99
CA SER A 15 57.94 -30.97 24.97
C SER A 15 58.68 -32.23 25.42
N ARG A 16 58.59 -33.30 24.62
CA ARG A 16 59.60 -34.36 24.67
C ARG A 16 60.81 -33.84 23.88
N GLN A 17 61.43 -32.79 24.41
CA GLN A 17 62.80 -32.46 24.06
C GLN A 17 63.61 -33.70 24.44
N ILE A 18 64.06 -34.41 23.41
CA ILE A 18 64.86 -35.62 23.56
C ILE A 18 66.01 -35.28 24.48
N SER A 19 66.16 -36.07 25.55
CA SER A 19 66.95 -35.82 26.75
C SER A 19 68.47 -35.86 26.55
N ILE A 20 68.98 -35.38 25.42
CA ILE A 20 70.43 -35.32 25.14
C ILE A 20 71.08 -34.25 26.02
N ASN A 21 70.39 -33.11 26.23
CA ASN A 21 70.86 -32.02 27.09
C ASN A 21 70.97 -32.43 28.57
N SER A 22 70.31 -33.51 29.00
CA SER A 22 70.29 -33.90 30.43
C SER A 22 71.54 -34.63 30.91
N TYR A 23 72.34 -35.23 30.02
CA TYR A 23 73.58 -35.92 30.37
C TYR A 23 74.81 -35.02 30.23
N LEU A 24 74.85 -34.16 29.21
CA LEU A 24 75.92 -33.17 29.00
C LEU A 24 75.92 -32.07 30.09
N ALA A 25 74.73 -31.63 30.52
CA ALA A 25 74.59 -30.67 31.62
C ALA A 25 75.01 -31.26 32.98
N LYS A 26 74.77 -32.56 33.21
CA LYS A 26 75.21 -33.26 34.45
C LYS A 26 76.72 -33.47 34.51
N VAL A 27 77.39 -33.61 33.36
CA VAL A 27 78.85 -33.73 33.26
C VAL A 27 79.53 -32.35 33.15
N GLY A 28 78.76 -31.26 33.06
CA GLY A 28 79.28 -29.90 32.98
C GLY A 28 80.02 -29.59 31.67
N LEU A 29 79.72 -30.37 30.62
CA LEU A 29 80.25 -30.23 29.25
C LEU A 29 79.58 -29.10 28.46
N ASP A 30 78.62 -28.41 29.07
CA ASP A 30 77.88 -27.29 28.48
C ASP A 30 78.58 -25.93 28.69
N ASP A 31 79.66 -25.90 29.50
CA ASP A 31 80.46 -24.69 29.77
C ASP A 31 81.78 -24.75 28.98
N TRP A 32 81.98 -23.79 28.07
CA TRP A 32 83.14 -23.75 27.16
C TRP A 32 84.49 -23.78 27.91
N LYS A 33 84.50 -23.25 29.14
CA LYS A 33 85.67 -23.22 30.03
C LYS A 33 86.10 -24.61 30.49
N ARG A 34 85.20 -25.59 30.49
CA ARG A 34 85.48 -26.99 30.84
C ARG A 34 85.62 -27.87 29.60
N GLN A 35 84.95 -27.53 28.51
CA GLN A 35 85.05 -28.25 27.23
C GLN A 35 86.43 -28.08 26.59
N LEU A 36 87.01 -26.88 26.64
CA LEU A 36 88.33 -26.61 26.08
C LEU A 36 89.46 -27.45 26.73
N PRO A 37 89.63 -27.46 28.07
CA PRO A 37 90.69 -28.27 28.69
C PRO A 37 90.44 -29.78 28.55
N LEU A 38 89.18 -30.25 28.57
CA LEU A 38 88.88 -31.67 28.35
C LEU A 38 89.17 -32.09 26.89
N GLY A 39 88.88 -31.22 25.92
CA GLY A 39 89.23 -31.43 24.52
C GLY A 39 90.75 -31.53 24.32
N ILE A 40 91.53 -30.71 25.02
CA ILE A 40 93.01 -30.77 24.99
C ILE A 40 93.50 -32.09 25.60
N VAL A 41 92.97 -32.49 26.77
CA VAL A 41 93.36 -33.75 27.43
C VAL A 41 93.02 -34.98 26.58
N LEU A 42 91.92 -34.94 25.83
CA LEU A 42 91.50 -36.02 24.93
C LEU A 42 92.23 -35.99 23.57
N ALA A 43 92.72 -34.83 23.13
CA ALA A 43 93.52 -34.71 21.91
C ALA A 43 94.92 -35.34 22.06
N ILE A 44 95.54 -35.28 23.25
CA ILE A 44 96.87 -35.85 23.51
C ILE A 44 96.96 -37.36 23.17
N PRO A 45 96.08 -38.25 23.68
CA PRO A 45 96.12 -39.67 23.33
C PRO A 45 95.65 -39.98 21.90
N LEU A 46 94.86 -39.10 21.28
CA LEU A 46 94.43 -39.27 19.88
C LEU A 46 95.56 -39.03 18.88
N ILE A 47 96.45 -38.07 19.18
CA ILE A 47 97.64 -37.79 18.37
C ILE A 47 98.70 -38.88 18.59
N GLN A 48 98.88 -39.33 19.84
CA GLN A 48 99.92 -40.31 20.19
C GLN A 48 99.63 -41.74 19.67
N ASN A 49 98.35 -42.11 19.49
CA ASN A 49 97.95 -43.40 18.92
C ASN A 49 97.74 -43.36 17.39
N GLU A 50 98.13 -42.28 16.70
CA GLU A 50 97.99 -42.07 15.25
C GLU A 50 96.57 -42.30 14.68
N VAL A 51 95.53 -42.24 15.52
CA VAL A 51 94.13 -42.40 15.09
C VAL A 51 93.67 -41.22 14.22
N LEU A 52 94.28 -40.04 14.42
CA LEU A 52 94.16 -38.87 13.55
C LEU A 52 95.54 -38.45 13.07
N ILE A 53 95.81 -38.61 11.78
CA ILE A 53 97.05 -38.14 11.15
C ILE A 53 96.87 -36.66 10.80
N LEU A 54 97.74 -35.81 11.35
CA LEU A 54 97.75 -34.38 11.05
C LEU A 54 98.23 -34.17 9.60
N SER A 55 97.26 -34.11 8.70
CA SER A 55 97.42 -33.83 7.27
C SER A 55 96.77 -32.49 6.91
N GLU A 56 97.08 -31.94 5.74
CA GLU A 56 96.51 -30.67 5.21
C GLU A 56 94.97 -30.68 5.22
N GLU A 57 94.35 -31.85 5.04
CA GLU A 57 92.90 -32.05 5.10
C GLU A 57 92.32 -31.84 6.51
N THR A 58 93.06 -32.16 7.58
CA THR A 58 92.60 -31.95 8.97
C THR A 58 92.62 -30.47 9.37
N GLN A 59 93.53 -29.67 8.80
CA GLN A 59 93.54 -28.22 8.94
C GLN A 59 92.35 -27.58 8.19
N LEU A 60 92.01 -28.10 7.00
CA LEU A 60 90.83 -27.65 6.26
C LEU A 60 89.53 -27.97 7.03
N VAL A 61 89.43 -29.14 7.63
CA VAL A 61 88.30 -29.51 8.52
C VAL A 61 88.24 -28.58 9.74
N GLY A 62 89.38 -28.25 10.35
CA GLY A 62 89.45 -27.29 11.46
C GLY A 62 88.92 -25.90 11.08
N CYS A 63 89.36 -25.36 9.93
CA CYS A 63 88.86 -24.09 9.40
C CYS A 63 87.37 -24.15 9.03
N PHE A 64 86.87 -25.26 8.49
CA PHE A 64 85.46 -25.46 8.18
C PHE A 64 84.60 -25.52 9.47
N CYS A 65 85.06 -26.22 10.51
CA CYS A 65 84.38 -26.24 11.80
C CYS A 65 84.32 -24.84 12.45
N LEU A 66 85.41 -24.07 12.38
CA LEU A 66 85.42 -22.68 12.86
C LEU A 66 84.49 -21.79 12.04
N PHE A 67 84.42 -21.97 10.71
CA PHE A 67 83.48 -21.26 9.84
C PHE A 67 82.03 -21.62 10.16
N CYS A 68 81.70 -22.90 10.33
CA CYS A 68 80.35 -23.31 10.74
C CYS A 68 79.99 -22.76 12.13
N GLY A 69 80.94 -22.71 13.06
CA GLY A 69 80.73 -22.13 14.39
C GLY A 69 80.44 -20.63 14.35
N THR A 70 81.22 -19.84 13.62
CA THR A 70 80.99 -18.40 13.48
C THR A 70 79.76 -18.10 12.64
N ALA A 71 79.50 -18.87 11.57
CA ALA A 71 78.28 -18.77 10.78
C ALA A 71 77.02 -19.09 11.61
N TYR A 72 77.11 -20.03 12.55
CA TYR A 72 76.00 -20.31 13.46
C TYR A 72 75.81 -19.17 14.47
N GLN A 73 76.88 -18.67 15.10
CA GLN A 73 76.75 -17.58 16.08
C GLN A 73 76.28 -16.25 15.48
N LEU A 74 76.79 -15.86 14.31
CA LEU A 74 76.41 -14.58 13.68
C LEU A 74 75.18 -14.73 12.77
N GLY A 75 75.01 -15.89 12.12
CA GLY A 75 73.91 -16.14 11.20
C GLY A 75 72.62 -16.56 11.88
N ALA A 76 72.68 -17.30 13.00
CA ALA A 76 71.47 -17.78 13.66
C ALA A 76 70.59 -16.63 14.17
N ASP A 77 71.19 -15.60 14.77
CA ASP A 77 70.43 -14.47 15.30
C ASP A 77 69.68 -13.74 14.17
N SER A 78 70.36 -13.41 13.07
CA SER A 78 69.74 -12.73 11.93
C SER A 78 68.62 -13.54 11.24
N VAL A 79 68.79 -14.86 11.11
CA VAL A 79 67.76 -15.74 10.55
C VAL A 79 66.60 -15.89 11.53
N SER A 80 66.87 -15.96 12.83
CA SER A 80 65.83 -16.06 13.86
C SER A 80 64.98 -14.79 13.92
N ASP A 81 65.60 -13.61 13.83
CA ASP A 81 64.89 -12.33 13.81
C ASP A 81 64.05 -12.17 12.55
N MET A 82 64.55 -12.60 11.38
CA MET A 82 63.78 -12.58 10.15
C MET A 82 62.55 -13.52 10.23
N LEU A 83 62.71 -14.71 10.79
CA LEU A 83 61.62 -15.66 10.95
C LEU A 83 60.61 -15.19 12.01
N ALA A 84 61.07 -14.60 13.12
CA ALA A 84 60.20 -14.01 14.13
C ALA A 84 59.41 -12.83 13.57
N ALA A 85 60.05 -11.93 12.81
CA ALA A 85 59.40 -10.81 12.14
C ALA A 85 58.36 -11.28 11.11
N LYS A 86 58.68 -12.29 10.29
CA LYS A 86 57.71 -12.90 9.37
C LYS A 86 56.55 -13.56 10.10
N SER A 87 56.81 -14.31 11.17
CA SER A 87 55.75 -14.95 11.97
C SER A 87 54.81 -13.91 12.58
N LYS A 88 55.36 -12.81 13.09
CA LYS A 88 54.57 -11.70 13.63
C LYS A 88 53.73 -11.03 12.54
N SER A 89 54.35 -10.71 11.40
CA SER A 89 53.67 -10.10 10.25
C SER A 89 52.53 -10.97 9.72
N ILE A 90 52.74 -12.29 9.60
CA ILE A 90 51.69 -13.23 9.19
C ILE A 90 50.54 -13.25 10.19
N THR A 91 50.85 -13.24 11.49
CA THR A 91 49.81 -13.24 12.54
C THR A 91 49.00 -11.95 12.52
N GLU A 92 49.66 -10.80 12.33
CA GLU A 92 48.99 -9.50 12.20
C GLU A 92 48.12 -9.43 10.93
N GLN A 93 48.62 -9.91 9.80
CA GLN A 93 47.85 -9.99 8.56
C GLN A 93 46.65 -10.93 8.69
N HIS A 94 46.83 -12.07 9.36
CA HIS A 94 45.74 -13.02 9.55
C HIS A 94 44.65 -12.45 10.46
N ASN A 95 45.03 -11.81 11.57
CA ASN A 95 44.07 -11.13 12.44
C ASN A 95 43.33 -10.01 11.68
N ALA A 96 44.03 -9.22 10.85
CA ALA A 96 43.40 -8.18 10.05
C ALA A 96 42.40 -8.74 9.01
N VAL A 97 42.72 -9.88 8.39
CA VAL A 97 41.81 -10.58 7.46
C VAL A 97 40.62 -11.17 8.20
N GLU A 98 40.83 -11.77 9.38
CA GLU A 98 39.74 -12.28 10.22
C GLU A 98 38.81 -11.14 10.66
N ASP A 99 39.34 -9.99 11.08
CA ASP A 99 38.55 -8.81 11.45
C ASP A 99 37.73 -8.29 10.27
N GLN A 100 38.31 -8.23 9.08
CA GLN A 100 37.59 -7.85 7.85
C GLN A 100 36.49 -8.86 7.50
N ALA A 101 36.76 -10.16 7.65
CA ALA A 101 35.76 -11.20 7.42
C ALA A 101 34.60 -11.09 8.42
N ILE A 102 34.89 -10.85 9.70
CA ILE A 102 33.88 -10.65 10.75
C ILE A 102 33.05 -9.40 10.44
N ALA A 103 33.68 -8.29 10.04
CA ALA A 103 32.97 -7.07 9.64
C ALA A 103 32.04 -7.32 8.44
N GLY A 104 32.52 -8.00 7.40
CA GLY A 104 31.71 -8.34 6.22
C GLY A 104 30.53 -9.25 6.55
N VAL A 105 30.70 -10.23 7.44
CA VAL A 105 29.59 -11.08 7.90
C VAL A 105 28.57 -10.27 8.71
N ARG A 106 29.02 -9.34 9.56
CA ARG A 106 28.10 -8.46 10.31
C ARG A 106 27.28 -7.57 9.39
N GLU A 107 27.91 -6.97 8.39
CA GLU A 107 27.21 -6.16 7.38
C GLU A 107 26.17 -6.99 6.61
N MET A 108 26.51 -8.23 6.23
CA MET A 108 25.58 -9.15 5.60
C MET A 108 24.38 -9.49 6.49
N VAL A 109 24.60 -9.70 7.79
CA VAL A 109 23.53 -9.94 8.77
C VAL A 109 22.62 -8.72 8.87
N GLU A 110 23.18 -7.52 9.03
CA GLU A 110 22.40 -6.27 9.09
C GLU A 110 21.60 -6.05 7.80
N ALA A 111 22.20 -6.33 6.63
CA ALA A 111 21.50 -6.25 5.35
C ALA A 111 20.34 -7.27 5.26
N HIS A 112 20.48 -8.46 5.83
CA HIS A 112 19.41 -9.46 5.87
C HIS A 112 18.29 -9.06 6.84
N GLU A 113 18.62 -8.51 8.00
CA GLU A 113 17.63 -7.95 8.94
C GLU A 113 16.81 -6.83 8.28
N LYS A 114 17.47 -5.88 7.60
CA LYS A 114 16.79 -4.83 6.83
C LYS A 114 15.88 -5.39 5.74
N ARG A 115 16.28 -6.47 5.04
CA ARG A 115 15.43 -7.13 4.05
C ARG A 115 14.17 -7.73 4.68
N VAL A 116 14.30 -8.36 5.85
CA VAL A 116 13.15 -8.90 6.59
C VAL A 116 12.22 -7.78 7.07
N GLU A 117 12.79 -6.68 7.56
CA GLU A 117 12.01 -5.49 7.93
C GLU A 117 11.26 -4.91 6.72
N MET A 118 11.92 -4.77 5.56
CA MET A 118 11.28 -4.32 4.33
C MET A 118 10.09 -5.20 3.90
N LEU A 119 10.19 -6.52 4.06
CA LEU A 119 9.05 -7.41 3.79
C LEU A 119 7.88 -7.16 4.74
N THR A 120 8.17 -6.79 5.99
CA THR A 120 7.16 -6.45 6.99
C THR A 120 6.48 -5.13 6.62
N VAL A 121 7.27 -4.12 6.24
CA VAL A 121 6.74 -2.84 5.73
C VAL A 121 5.88 -3.04 4.49
N LEU A 122 6.33 -3.86 3.52
CA LEU A 122 5.55 -4.19 2.32
C LEU A 122 4.18 -4.81 2.64
N LYS A 123 4.10 -5.67 3.66
CA LYS A 123 2.81 -6.22 4.11
C LYS A 123 1.90 -5.13 4.68
N THR A 124 2.42 -4.27 5.55
CA THR A 124 1.64 -3.16 6.12
C THR A 124 1.15 -2.18 5.05
N VAL A 125 1.97 -1.92 4.02
CA VAL A 125 1.56 -1.10 2.86
C VAL A 125 0.49 -1.80 2.04
N GLY A 126 0.61 -3.11 1.81
CA GLY A 126 -0.41 -3.90 1.13
C GLY A 126 -1.76 -3.89 1.86
N GLU A 127 -1.73 -4.01 3.20
CA GLU A 127 -2.92 -3.90 4.04
C GLU A 127 -3.53 -2.49 3.98
N ALA A 128 -2.72 -1.45 4.09
CA ALA A 128 -3.17 -0.06 3.97
C ALA A 128 -3.75 0.24 2.57
N GLN A 129 -3.16 -0.30 1.50
CA GLN A 129 -3.68 -0.16 0.14
C GLN A 129 -5.02 -0.88 -0.03
N ALA A 130 -5.16 -2.09 0.54
CA ALA A 130 -6.42 -2.82 0.51
C ALA A 130 -7.53 -2.06 1.24
N GLN A 131 -7.22 -1.47 2.41
CA GLN A 131 -8.15 -0.64 3.16
C GLN A 131 -8.53 0.63 2.40
N ALA A 132 -7.57 1.34 1.82
CA ALA A 132 -7.83 2.52 1.00
C ALA A 132 -8.72 2.20 -0.22
N MET A 133 -8.53 1.04 -0.86
CA MET A 133 -9.37 0.59 -1.96
C MET A 133 -10.78 0.21 -1.50
N ALA A 134 -10.93 -0.36 -0.30
CA ALA A 134 -12.25 -0.64 0.29
C ALA A 134 -13.01 0.67 0.58
N ASP A 135 -12.34 1.65 1.19
CA ASP A 135 -12.93 2.96 1.49
C ASP A 135 -13.31 3.71 0.20
N LEU A 136 -12.47 3.65 -0.84
CA LEU A 136 -12.77 4.24 -2.15
C LEU A 136 -14.02 3.60 -2.77
N LYS A 137 -14.17 2.27 -2.69
CA LYS A 137 -15.38 1.59 -3.17
C LYS A 137 -16.64 2.05 -2.43
N VAL A 138 -16.58 2.20 -1.11
CA VAL A 138 -17.70 2.70 -0.30
C VAL A 138 -18.02 4.15 -0.67
N ALA A 139 -17.01 5.01 -0.77
CA ALA A 139 -17.18 6.41 -1.16
C ALA A 139 -17.83 6.53 -2.55
N LYS A 140 -17.34 5.77 -3.54
CA LYS A 140 -17.92 5.75 -4.89
C LYS A 140 -19.35 5.20 -4.91
N ALA A 141 -19.63 4.15 -4.14
CA ALA A 141 -21.00 3.64 -4.02
C ALA A 141 -21.96 4.69 -3.42
N MET A 142 -21.52 5.48 -2.45
CA MET A 142 -22.31 6.58 -1.90
C MET A 142 -22.46 7.74 -2.90
N GLU A 143 -21.41 8.10 -3.63
CA GLU A 143 -21.46 9.12 -4.70
C GLU A 143 -22.48 8.76 -5.78
N PHE A 144 -22.52 7.49 -6.21
CA PHE A 144 -23.52 7.01 -7.15
C PHE A 144 -24.93 7.09 -6.58
N LYS A 145 -25.15 6.66 -5.32
CA LYS A 145 -26.45 6.78 -4.65
C LYS A 145 -26.94 8.23 -4.57
N HIS A 146 -26.05 9.17 -4.24
CA HIS A 146 -26.38 10.59 -4.21
C HIS A 146 -26.70 11.12 -5.60
N THR A 147 -25.90 10.81 -6.60
CA THR A 147 -26.15 11.21 -7.99
C THR A 147 -27.49 10.68 -8.51
N THR A 148 -27.81 9.42 -8.26
CA THR A 148 -29.10 8.82 -8.65
C THR A 148 -30.26 9.49 -7.92
N ARG A 149 -30.14 9.70 -6.60
CA ARG A 149 -31.16 10.39 -5.81
C ARG A 149 -31.40 11.80 -6.35
N ASP A 150 -30.35 12.56 -6.61
CA ASP A 150 -30.46 13.94 -7.08
C ASP A 150 -31.11 13.99 -8.47
N SER A 151 -30.84 13.01 -9.33
CA SER A 151 -31.56 12.88 -10.60
C SER A 151 -33.04 12.54 -10.41
N ILE A 152 -33.40 11.68 -9.45
CA ILE A 152 -34.81 11.34 -9.18
C ILE A 152 -35.55 12.56 -8.63
N VAL A 153 -34.93 13.30 -7.70
CA VAL A 153 -35.49 14.54 -7.15
C VAL A 153 -35.75 15.54 -8.28
N LYS A 154 -34.78 15.73 -9.19
CA LYS A 154 -34.98 16.62 -10.35
C LYS A 154 -36.12 16.18 -11.27
N MET A 155 -36.29 14.87 -11.50
CA MET A 155 -37.43 14.36 -12.27
C MET A 155 -38.76 14.61 -11.55
N LEU A 156 -38.80 14.41 -10.23
CA LEU A 156 -39.99 14.69 -9.42
C LEU A 156 -40.35 16.18 -9.42
N ASP A 157 -39.36 17.07 -9.26
CA ASP A 157 -39.58 18.52 -9.32
C ASP A 157 -40.11 18.95 -10.70
N THR A 158 -39.58 18.34 -11.77
CA THR A 158 -40.07 18.58 -13.13
C THR A 158 -41.49 18.07 -13.31
N LEU A 159 -41.83 16.90 -12.74
CA LEU A 159 -43.18 16.36 -12.79
C LEU A 159 -44.17 17.25 -12.03
N VAL A 160 -43.82 17.72 -10.83
CA VAL A 160 -44.65 18.65 -10.05
C VAL A 160 -44.88 19.95 -10.84
N ALA A 161 -43.84 20.50 -11.46
CA ALA A 161 -43.98 21.69 -12.30
C ALA A 161 -44.92 21.45 -13.49
N LYS A 162 -44.84 20.27 -14.14
CA LYS A 162 -45.77 19.88 -15.22
C LYS A 162 -47.20 19.68 -14.71
N GLU A 163 -47.39 19.09 -13.53
CA GLU A 163 -48.71 18.92 -12.93
C GLU A 163 -49.36 20.26 -12.60
N ASP A 164 -48.60 21.20 -12.02
CA ASP A 164 -49.09 22.55 -11.74
C ASP A 164 -49.42 23.31 -13.02
N GLN A 165 -48.60 23.17 -14.08
CA GLN A 165 -48.90 23.73 -15.39
C GLN A 165 -50.15 23.12 -16.02
N ALA A 166 -50.32 21.79 -15.94
CA ALA A 166 -51.50 21.09 -16.46
C ALA A 166 -52.77 21.47 -15.68
N ARG A 167 -52.69 21.57 -14.35
CA ARG A 167 -53.79 22.07 -13.51
C ARG A 167 -54.14 23.52 -13.85
N ALA A 168 -53.14 24.39 -14.00
CA ALA A 168 -53.37 25.78 -14.42
C ALA A 168 -54.04 25.85 -15.81
N ALA A 169 -53.57 25.05 -16.78
CA ALA A 169 -54.17 24.99 -18.11
C ALA A 169 -55.60 24.42 -18.09
N MET A 170 -55.87 23.38 -17.29
CA MET A 170 -57.21 22.82 -17.13
C MET A 170 -58.16 23.83 -16.46
N THR A 171 -57.74 24.50 -15.40
CA THR A 171 -58.56 25.55 -14.76
C THR A 171 -58.83 26.71 -15.72
N ALA A 172 -57.83 27.16 -16.49
CA ALA A 172 -58.01 28.19 -17.51
C ALA A 172 -58.99 27.76 -18.61
N LYS A 173 -58.89 26.51 -19.12
CA LYS A 173 -59.85 25.96 -20.10
C LYS A 173 -61.26 25.87 -19.54
N ILE A 174 -61.43 25.37 -18.32
CA ILE A 174 -62.75 25.27 -17.68
C ILE A 174 -63.36 26.66 -17.45
N ILE A 175 -62.55 27.65 -17.04
CA ILE A 175 -63.02 29.03 -16.87
C ILE A 175 -63.41 29.64 -18.23
N ALA A 176 -62.64 29.39 -19.30
CA ALA A 176 -62.96 29.86 -20.64
C ALA A 176 -64.22 29.21 -21.20
N GLU A 177 -64.39 27.89 -21.05
CA GLU A 177 -65.61 27.15 -21.43
C GLU A 177 -66.83 27.61 -20.61
N ALA A 178 -66.66 27.86 -19.31
CA ALA A 178 -67.70 28.42 -18.45
C ALA A 178 -68.09 29.84 -18.90
N ALA A 179 -67.11 30.70 -19.16
CA ALA A 179 -67.34 32.06 -19.63
C ALA A 179 -68.06 32.08 -20.99
N ALA A 180 -67.68 31.19 -21.93
CA ALA A 180 -68.34 31.03 -23.22
C ALA A 180 -69.78 30.52 -23.10
N ASN A 181 -70.04 29.55 -22.21
CA ASN A 181 -71.40 29.06 -21.94
C ASN A 181 -72.28 30.09 -21.22
N VAL A 182 -71.70 30.90 -20.33
CA VAL A 182 -72.45 31.99 -19.69
C VAL A 182 -72.75 33.08 -20.70
N THR A 183 -71.79 33.49 -21.55
CA THR A 183 -72.04 34.48 -22.62
C THR A 183 -73.06 33.99 -23.66
N SER A 184 -73.09 32.70 -23.99
CA SER A 184 -74.12 32.15 -24.87
C SER A 184 -75.51 32.16 -24.23
N LYS A 185 -75.62 31.86 -22.92
CA LYS A 185 -76.90 31.99 -22.18
C LYS A 185 -77.35 33.44 -21.99
N PHE A 186 -76.42 34.40 -22.03
CA PHE A 186 -76.74 35.83 -22.09
C PHE A 186 -77.26 36.28 -23.46
N ALA A 187 -77.28 35.42 -24.49
CA ALA A 187 -77.91 35.76 -25.77
C ALA A 187 -79.44 35.79 -25.69
N ASP A 188 -80.04 35.04 -24.75
CA ASP A 188 -81.49 34.99 -24.55
C ASP A 188 -82.05 36.31 -24.01
N PRO A 189 -83.17 36.82 -24.59
CA PRO A 189 -83.73 38.12 -24.25
C PRO A 189 -84.26 38.21 -22.81
N ASP A 190 -84.76 37.09 -22.26
CA ASP A 190 -85.30 37.04 -20.90
C ASP A 190 -84.20 37.20 -19.83
N VAL A 191 -83.03 36.59 -20.06
CA VAL A 191 -81.87 36.69 -19.15
C VAL A 191 -81.27 38.10 -19.16
N LYS A 192 -81.30 38.80 -20.30
CA LYS A 192 -80.86 40.21 -20.39
C LYS A 192 -81.74 41.14 -19.57
N SER A 193 -83.06 40.92 -19.55
CA SER A 193 -84.00 41.75 -18.79
C SER A 193 -83.82 41.58 -17.27
N GLN A 194 -83.58 40.35 -16.82
CA GLN A 194 -83.31 40.02 -15.42
C GLN A 194 -81.95 40.56 -14.96
N ALA A 195 -80.93 40.45 -15.81
CA ALA A 195 -79.61 41.01 -15.54
C ALA A 195 -79.60 42.55 -15.48
N LEU A 196 -80.36 43.23 -16.35
CA LEU A 196 -80.53 44.69 -16.29
C LEU A 196 -81.22 45.12 -14.99
N THR A 197 -82.25 44.39 -14.58
CA THR A 197 -83.01 44.67 -13.34
C THR A 197 -82.14 44.49 -12.10
N GLU A 198 -81.31 43.44 -12.05
CA GLU A 198 -80.34 43.25 -10.97
C GLU A 198 -79.19 44.27 -11.00
N SER A 199 -78.71 44.65 -12.18
CA SER A 199 -77.66 45.67 -12.31
C SER A 199 -78.11 47.03 -11.78
N ILE A 200 -79.38 47.39 -12.03
CA ILE A 200 -80.01 48.61 -11.51
C ILE A 200 -80.17 48.53 -9.98
N SER A 201 -80.56 47.37 -9.45
CA SER A 201 -80.65 47.12 -8.00
C SER A 201 -79.29 47.23 -7.29
N ILE A 202 -78.24 46.71 -7.91
CA ILE A 202 -76.88 46.71 -7.36
C ILE A 202 -76.24 48.11 -7.37
N LEU A 203 -76.46 48.90 -8.42
CA LEU A 203 -76.01 50.30 -8.48
C LEU A 203 -76.62 51.17 -7.36
N GLN A 204 -77.78 50.77 -6.81
CA GLN A 204 -78.46 51.48 -5.72
C GLN A 204 -78.01 51.02 -4.32
N THR A 205 -77.43 49.82 -4.17
CA THR A 205 -77.14 49.21 -2.86
C THR A 205 -75.68 48.79 -2.64
N GLY A 206 -74.83 48.85 -3.65
CA GLY A 206 -73.37 48.60 -3.53
C GLY A 206 -72.97 47.12 -3.40
N GLY A 207 -73.77 46.19 -3.92
CA GLY A 207 -73.52 44.74 -3.84
C GLY A 207 -72.71 44.14 -5.01
N SER A 208 -72.38 42.85 -4.93
CA SER A 208 -71.77 42.06 -6.02
C SER A 208 -72.84 41.36 -6.88
N PRO A 209 -72.64 41.19 -8.21
CA PRO A 209 -73.63 40.57 -9.11
C PRO A 209 -73.93 39.10 -8.76
N GLN A 210 -75.18 38.83 -8.37
CA GLN A 210 -75.63 37.50 -7.91
C GLN A 210 -76.03 36.58 -9.07
N LEU A 211 -76.73 37.06 -10.11
CA LEU A 211 -77.16 36.24 -11.27
C LEU A 211 -76.01 35.63 -12.07
N VAL A 212 -74.94 36.39 -12.33
CA VAL A 212 -73.74 35.86 -13.00
C VAL A 212 -73.08 34.80 -12.11
N SER A 213 -73.02 35.05 -10.79
CA SER A 213 -72.44 34.10 -9.84
C SER A 213 -73.25 32.81 -9.69
N SER A 214 -74.59 32.85 -9.81
CA SER A 214 -75.45 31.66 -9.77
C SER A 214 -75.34 30.86 -11.06
N MET A 215 -75.27 31.50 -12.23
CA MET A 215 -75.07 30.81 -13.50
C MET A 215 -73.71 30.10 -13.60
N PHE A 216 -72.64 30.73 -13.08
CA PHE A 216 -71.34 30.05 -12.94
C PHE A 216 -71.43 28.87 -11.96
N LYS A 217 -72.08 29.04 -10.79
CA LYS A 217 -72.27 27.95 -9.81
C LYS A 217 -73.05 26.78 -10.39
N ASP A 218 -74.08 27.02 -11.20
CA ASP A 218 -74.89 25.98 -11.83
C ASP A 218 -74.13 25.26 -12.95
N TYR A 219 -73.31 25.98 -13.72
CA TYR A 219 -72.39 25.37 -14.69
C TYR A 219 -71.33 24.48 -14.00
N PHE A 220 -70.71 24.96 -12.92
CA PHE A 220 -69.76 24.16 -12.15
C PHE A 220 -70.41 22.96 -11.46
N LYS A 221 -71.67 23.08 -10.99
CA LYS A 221 -72.44 21.94 -10.46
C LYS A 221 -72.76 20.90 -11.53
N SER A 222 -73.27 21.30 -12.70
CA SER A 222 -73.57 20.31 -13.77
C SER A 222 -72.30 19.67 -14.34
N ARG A 223 -71.18 20.41 -14.39
CA ARG A 223 -69.88 19.85 -14.76
C ARG A 223 -69.36 18.88 -13.68
N ALA A 224 -69.55 19.18 -12.39
CA ALA A 224 -69.20 18.28 -11.30
C ALA A 224 -70.06 17.01 -11.27
N GLU A 225 -71.34 17.10 -11.60
CA GLU A 225 -72.24 15.95 -11.74
C GLU A 225 -71.85 15.08 -12.96
N ASN A 226 -71.48 15.70 -14.09
CA ASN A 226 -70.97 14.99 -15.26
C ASN A 226 -69.57 14.36 -15.03
N ALA A 227 -68.70 15.01 -14.25
CA ALA A 227 -67.40 14.46 -13.86
C ALA A 227 -67.54 13.32 -12.84
N ALA A 228 -68.52 13.41 -11.93
CA ALA A 228 -68.87 12.33 -11.01
C ALA A 228 -69.51 11.14 -11.74
N ALA A 229 -70.26 11.38 -12.82
CA ALA A 229 -70.77 10.34 -13.72
C ALA A 229 -69.68 9.66 -14.57
N MET A 230 -68.48 10.25 -14.67
CA MET A 230 -67.31 9.70 -15.39
C MET A 230 -66.30 8.99 -14.47
N LYS A 231 -66.56 8.91 -13.15
CA LYS A 231 -65.76 8.06 -12.25
C LYS A 231 -66.07 6.59 -12.54
N GLY A 232 -65.05 5.83 -12.96
CA GLY A 232 -65.15 4.40 -13.22
C GLY A 232 -65.25 3.96 -14.69
N THR A 233 -64.96 4.84 -15.66
CA THR A 233 -64.78 4.43 -17.07
C THR A 233 -63.42 4.87 -17.60
N ASP A 234 -62.68 3.92 -18.19
CA ASP A 234 -61.32 4.10 -18.71
C ASP A 234 -61.23 5.34 -19.61
N VAL A 235 -60.47 6.34 -19.15
CA VAL A 235 -60.11 7.50 -19.96
C VAL A 235 -58.87 7.12 -20.78
N PRO A 236 -58.98 6.96 -22.11
CA PRO A 236 -57.80 6.75 -22.94
C PRO A 236 -56.92 8.00 -22.90
N LEU A 237 -55.67 7.80 -22.49
CA LEU A 237 -54.65 8.85 -22.51
C LEU A 237 -54.53 9.44 -23.92
N PRO A 238 -54.61 10.78 -24.10
CA PRO A 238 -54.42 11.40 -25.40
C PRO A 238 -53.04 11.04 -25.96
N PRO A 239 -52.93 10.72 -27.27
CA PRO A 239 -51.74 10.14 -27.90
C PRO A 239 -50.48 11.03 -27.82
N GLU A 240 -50.65 12.33 -27.57
CA GLU A 240 -49.55 13.29 -27.43
C GLU A 240 -48.81 13.14 -26.09
N ALA A 241 -49.52 12.84 -25.00
CA ALA A 241 -48.90 12.62 -23.68
C ALA A 241 -48.10 11.32 -23.63
N GLN A 242 -48.48 10.31 -24.42
CA GLN A 242 -47.74 9.04 -24.54
C GLN A 242 -46.44 9.21 -25.35
N ALA A 243 -46.43 10.12 -26.33
CA ALA A 243 -45.24 10.41 -27.13
C ALA A 243 -44.20 11.21 -26.35
N GLU A 244 -44.60 12.24 -25.60
CA GLU A 244 -43.68 13.04 -24.78
C GLU A 244 -43.05 12.23 -23.64
N ILE A 245 -43.82 11.35 -22.98
CA ILE A 245 -43.30 10.46 -21.94
C ILE A 245 -42.37 9.39 -22.53
N ALA A 246 -42.68 8.87 -23.73
CA ALA A 246 -41.80 7.92 -24.42
C ALA A 246 -40.49 8.57 -24.87
N ASP A 247 -40.50 9.84 -25.27
CA ASP A 247 -39.28 10.56 -25.65
C ASP A 247 -38.45 10.99 -24.42
N GLU A 248 -39.09 11.36 -23.30
CA GLU A 248 -38.40 11.59 -22.03
C GLU A 248 -37.80 10.30 -21.44
N LEU A 249 -38.49 9.16 -21.54
CA LEU A 249 -37.97 7.85 -21.15
C LEU A 249 -36.80 7.38 -22.04
N LYS A 250 -36.84 7.66 -23.34
CA LYS A 250 -35.71 7.39 -24.26
C LYS A 250 -34.51 8.30 -24.01
N ALA A 251 -34.73 9.56 -23.64
CA ALA A 251 -33.66 10.49 -23.26
C ALA A 251 -32.98 10.06 -21.95
N LEU A 252 -33.75 9.59 -20.98
CA LEU A 252 -33.24 9.04 -19.72
C LEU A 252 -32.49 7.71 -19.92
N ALA A 253 -32.99 6.81 -20.78
CA ALA A 253 -32.32 5.55 -21.10
C ALA A 253 -30.95 5.75 -21.79
N LYS A 254 -30.81 6.77 -22.65
CA LYS A 254 -29.53 7.14 -23.28
C LYS A 254 -28.52 7.75 -22.30
N ARG A 255 -29.00 8.46 -21.28
CA ARG A 255 -28.15 9.03 -20.21
C ARG A 255 -27.61 7.94 -19.27
N ASP A 256 -28.41 6.90 -19.03
CA ASP A 256 -28.12 5.87 -18.02
C ASP A 256 -27.58 4.55 -18.61
N GLY A 257 -27.32 4.50 -19.93
CA GLY A 257 -26.57 3.43 -20.59
C GLY A 257 -27.23 2.04 -20.62
N ARG A 258 -28.58 1.96 -20.61
CA ARG A 258 -29.34 0.70 -20.72
C ARG A 258 -30.21 0.67 -21.97
N GLU A 259 -30.30 -0.50 -22.62
CA GLU A 259 -31.19 -0.71 -23.77
C GLU A 259 -32.68 -0.69 -23.38
N PRO A 260 -33.57 -0.15 -24.25
CA PRO A 260 -34.93 0.19 -23.89
C PRO A 260 -35.90 -0.97 -24.11
N THR A 261 -36.21 -1.73 -23.06
CA THR A 261 -37.34 -2.68 -23.06
C THR A 261 -38.29 -2.36 -21.92
N PHE A 262 -39.09 -1.30 -22.08
CA PHE A 262 -40.24 -1.05 -21.21
C PHE A 262 -41.51 -0.94 -22.06
N SER A 263 -42.44 -1.87 -21.82
CA SER A 263 -43.81 -1.85 -22.31
C SER A 263 -44.64 -0.96 -21.38
N ILE A 264 -45.18 0.14 -21.93
CA ILE A 264 -46.05 1.06 -21.21
C ILE A 264 -47.48 0.47 -21.27
N PRO A 265 -48.19 0.26 -20.14
CA PRO A 265 -49.57 -0.20 -20.16
C PRO A 265 -50.50 0.88 -20.74
N ALA A 266 -51.37 0.47 -21.66
CA ALA A 266 -52.19 1.34 -22.50
C ALA A 266 -53.40 1.99 -21.78
N SER A 267 -53.58 1.76 -20.48
CA SER A 267 -54.65 2.36 -19.70
C SER A 267 -54.26 2.54 -18.23
N VAL A 268 -54.72 3.63 -17.63
CA VAL A 268 -54.73 3.85 -16.19
C VAL A 268 -56.18 4.07 -15.80
N THR A 269 -56.71 3.13 -15.02
CA THR A 269 -58.08 3.20 -14.50
C THR A 269 -58.16 4.29 -13.42
N ILE A 270 -59.14 5.19 -13.52
CA ILE A 270 -59.45 6.24 -12.53
C ILE A 270 -60.51 5.74 -11.55
#